data_AF-R6TVM9-F1
#
_entry.id   AF-R6TVM9-F1
#
_cell.length_a   1.000
_cell.length_b   1.000
_cell.length_c   1.000
_cell.angle_alpha   90.00
_cell.angle_beta   90.00
_cell.angle_gamma   90.00
#
_symmetry.space_group_name_H-M   'P 1'
#
loop_
_entity.id
_entity.type
_entity.pdbx_description
1 polymer ?
#
loop_
_entity_poly.entity_id
_entity_poly.type
_entity_poly.pdbx_seq_one_letter_code
_entity_poly.pdbx_strand_id
1 'polypeptide(L)'
;MADARLNEIFGQNLRNYRESLGQSRQIFSAAFNGSPYTLQSYELGHQCPNLKRFLNLCNTFQISPNLLLDSLFPWRTEMDEVRDLAALTDGLYGQNAQKLVEFQDIYIRDTVETRPWMMGAPLGIRIHVLRMESGMNIDMLAKLCMVSRATMQGYESSQYDPTLPAVLHLCEAFHISPEYLLAPFLQKLSYPDARIADLRPRQIKTLLELSRYMRNNL
;
A
#
# COMPACT_ATOMS: atom_id res chain seq x y z
N MET A 1 17.05 -13.58 8.94
CA MET A 1 17.15 -13.67 7.47
C MET A 1 16.19 -12.70 6.77
N ALA A 2 14.92 -12.60 7.17
CA ALA A 2 13.96 -11.64 6.59
C ALA A 2 14.39 -10.17 6.71
N ASP A 3 14.88 -9.74 7.88
CA ASP A 3 15.30 -8.35 8.11
C ASP A 3 16.51 -7.92 7.27
N ALA A 4 17.45 -8.82 7.00
CA ALA A 4 18.66 -8.50 6.22
C ALA A 4 18.30 -8.20 4.75
N ARG A 5 17.46 -9.04 4.14
CA ARG A 5 16.96 -8.83 2.77
C ARG A 5 16.12 -7.55 2.67
N LEU A 6 15.27 -7.30 3.67
CA LEU A 6 14.47 -6.07 3.73
C LEU A 6 15.37 -4.84 3.72
N ASN A 7 16.37 -4.79 4.61
CA ASN A 7 17.25 -3.63 4.73
C ASN A 7 18.03 -3.39 3.43
N GLU A 8 18.54 -4.45 2.80
CA GLU A 8 19.31 -4.37 1.55
C GLU A 8 18.45 -3.81 0.40
N ILE A 9 17.27 -4.41 0.15
CA ILE A 9 16.41 -3.98 -0.96
C ILE A 9 15.87 -2.57 -0.72
N PHE A 10 15.38 -2.27 0.49
CA PHE A 10 14.95 -0.92 0.85
C PHE A 10 16.08 0.11 0.65
N GLY A 11 17.29 -0.22 1.12
CA GLY A 11 18.46 0.64 1.01
C GLY A 11 18.83 0.92 -0.44
N GLN A 12 18.84 -0.11 -1.28
CA GLN A 12 19.11 0.01 -2.71
C GLN A 12 18.04 0.85 -3.41
N ASN A 13 16.75 0.61 -3.14
CA ASN A 13 15.65 1.38 -3.73
C ASN A 13 15.71 2.86 -3.33
N LEU A 14 15.99 3.14 -2.05
CA LEU A 14 16.15 4.50 -1.54
C LEU A 14 17.33 5.21 -2.20
N ARG A 15 18.46 4.51 -2.37
CA ARG A 15 19.64 5.02 -3.05
C ARG A 15 19.34 5.35 -4.51
N ASN A 16 18.72 4.43 -5.24
CA ASN A 16 18.35 4.59 -6.64
C ASN A 16 17.42 5.80 -6.82
N TYR A 17 16.44 5.95 -5.93
CA TYR A 17 15.54 7.10 -5.94
C TYR A 17 16.27 8.41 -5.68
N ARG A 18 17.15 8.48 -4.67
CA ARG A 18 17.95 9.69 -4.44
C ARG A 18 18.81 10.05 -5.65
N GLU A 19 19.48 9.07 -6.24
CA GLU A 19 20.38 9.27 -7.37
C GLU A 19 19.62 9.70 -8.64
N SER A 20 18.39 9.22 -8.86
CA SER A 20 17.55 9.69 -9.97
C SER A 20 17.12 11.16 -9.83
N LEU A 21 17.08 11.69 -8.61
CA LEU A 21 16.89 13.13 -8.35
C LEU A 21 18.18 13.95 -8.51
N GLY A 22 19.33 13.31 -8.73
CA GLY A 22 20.64 13.97 -8.75
C GLY A 22 21.07 14.55 -7.40
N GLN A 23 20.48 14.10 -6.29
CA GLN A 23 20.71 14.68 -4.97
C GLN A 23 21.87 14.00 -4.23
N SER A 24 22.71 14.81 -3.57
CA SER A 24 23.69 14.30 -2.61
C SER A 24 23.01 13.76 -1.35
N ARG A 25 23.71 12.93 -0.59
CA ARG A 25 23.20 12.44 0.71
C ARG A 25 22.88 13.59 1.66
N GLN A 26 23.67 14.66 1.62
CA GLN A 26 23.50 15.85 2.46
C GLN A 26 22.18 16.57 2.16
N ILE A 27 21.91 16.82 0.87
CA ILE A 27 20.68 17.51 0.44
C ILE A 27 19.47 16.62 0.74
N PHE A 28 19.54 15.35 0.33
CA PHE A 28 18.44 14.41 0.50
C PHE A 28 18.13 14.17 1.98
N SER A 29 19.15 13.96 2.83
CA SER A 29 18.94 13.73 4.27
C SER A 29 18.34 14.93 4.97
N ALA A 30 18.77 16.15 4.63
CA ALA A 30 18.23 17.37 5.21
C ALA A 30 16.72 17.51 4.96
N ALA A 31 16.23 17.14 3.76
CA ALA A 31 14.82 17.27 3.40
C ALA A 31 13.86 16.50 4.31
N PHE A 32 14.26 15.30 4.79
CA PHE A 32 13.46 14.50 5.72
C PHE A 32 13.95 14.59 7.18
N ASN A 33 14.65 15.68 7.53
CA ASN A 33 15.20 15.93 8.87
C ASN A 33 16.11 14.80 9.37
N GLY A 34 17.06 14.36 8.54
CA GLY A 34 17.99 13.27 8.80
C GLY A 34 19.45 13.63 8.63
N SER A 35 20.31 12.74 9.12
CA SER A 35 21.75 12.87 8.91
C SER A 35 22.20 12.11 7.66
N PRO A 36 23.27 12.57 6.98
CA PRO A 36 23.86 11.84 5.86
C PRO A 36 24.37 10.46 6.28
N TYR A 37 24.81 10.32 7.53
CA TYR A 37 25.25 9.06 8.11
C TYR A 37 24.11 8.05 8.27
N THR A 38 22.97 8.50 8.79
CA THR A 38 21.76 7.66 8.92
C THR A 38 21.27 7.21 7.56
N LEU A 39 21.24 8.12 6.58
CA LEU A 39 20.88 7.79 5.20
C LEU A 39 21.85 6.79 4.58
N GLN A 40 23.16 6.97 4.77
CA GLN A 40 24.16 6.02 4.31
C GLN A 40 23.96 4.63 4.94
N SER A 41 23.66 4.57 6.24
CA SER A 41 23.38 3.30 6.94
C SER A 41 22.14 2.59 6.37
N TYR A 42 21.11 3.36 5.96
CA TYR A 42 19.97 2.81 5.21
C TYR A 42 20.39 2.29 3.85
N GLU A 43 21.09 3.09 3.04
CA GLU A 43 21.49 2.73 1.67
C GLU A 43 22.44 1.53 1.61
N LEU A 44 23.21 1.29 2.66
CA LEU A 44 24.10 0.13 2.79
C LEU A 44 23.38 -1.11 3.36
N GLY A 45 22.09 -1.02 3.68
CA GLY A 45 21.31 -2.10 4.27
C GLY A 45 21.72 -2.47 5.69
N HIS A 46 22.47 -1.62 6.40
CA HIS A 46 22.86 -1.87 7.78
C HIS A 46 21.68 -1.77 8.74
N GLN A 47 20.72 -0.88 8.45
CA GLN A 47 19.50 -0.72 9.22
C GLN A 47 18.36 -0.20 8.33
N CYS A 48 17.12 -0.33 8.78
CA CYS A 48 15.94 0.24 8.13
C CYS A 48 15.28 1.27 9.07
N PRO A 49 14.65 2.34 8.55
CA PRO A 49 13.84 3.24 9.37
C PRO A 49 12.71 2.50 10.10
N ASN A 50 12.32 3.00 11.27
CA ASN A 50 11.02 2.63 11.85
C ASN A 50 9.86 3.19 11.00
N LEU A 51 8.63 2.72 11.26
CA LEU A 51 7.46 3.09 10.45
C LEU A 51 7.26 4.61 10.37
N LYS A 52 7.34 5.32 11.50
CA LYS A 52 7.21 6.79 11.53
C LYS A 52 8.22 7.47 10.61
N ARG A 53 9.48 7.02 10.63
CA ARG A 53 10.53 7.59 9.80
C ARG A 53 10.37 7.24 8.33
N PHE A 54 9.91 6.03 8.03
CA PHE A 54 9.56 5.58 6.68
C PHE A 54 8.40 6.39 6.08
N LEU A 55 7.33 6.62 6.85
CA LEU A 55 6.21 7.45 6.43
C LEU A 55 6.63 8.91 6.22
N ASN A 56 7.53 9.44 7.07
CA ASN A 56 8.10 10.77 6.85
C ASN A 56 8.86 10.85 5.51
N LEU A 57 9.68 9.84 5.17
CA LEU A 57 10.33 9.77 3.85
C LEU A 57 9.31 9.79 2.72
N CYS A 58 8.29 8.94 2.79
CA CYS A 58 7.25 8.85 1.76
C CYS A 58 6.54 10.19 1.55
N ASN A 59 6.13 10.85 2.64
CA ASN A 59 5.40 12.11 2.60
C ASN A 59 6.28 13.30 2.18
N THR A 60 7.52 13.39 2.69
CA THR A 60 8.46 14.47 2.32
C THR A 60 8.72 14.49 0.82
N PHE A 61 8.91 13.31 0.22
CA PHE A 61 9.23 13.19 -1.20
C PHE A 61 8.03 12.88 -2.09
N GLN A 62 6.83 12.78 -1.50
CA GLN A 62 5.58 12.39 -2.17
C GLN A 62 5.74 11.11 -3.02
N ILE A 63 6.44 10.12 -2.46
CA ILE A 63 6.68 8.82 -3.09
C ILE A 63 5.83 7.74 -2.44
N SER A 64 5.41 6.79 -3.27
CA SER A 64 4.69 5.61 -2.81
C SER A 64 5.62 4.68 -2.00
N PRO A 65 5.12 4.10 -0.89
CA PRO A 65 5.77 2.96 -0.24
C PRO A 65 6.10 1.80 -1.19
N ASN A 66 5.27 1.59 -2.22
CA ASN A 66 5.46 0.52 -3.20
C ASN A 66 6.77 0.69 -3.98
N LEU A 67 7.23 1.93 -4.20
CA LEU A 67 8.51 2.20 -4.85
C LEU A 67 9.69 1.83 -3.95
N LEU A 68 9.65 2.21 -2.67
CA LEU A 68 10.74 1.95 -1.74
C LEU A 68 10.81 0.48 -1.31
N LEU A 69 9.67 -0.21 -1.30
CA LEU A 69 9.56 -1.62 -0.93
C LEU A 69 9.46 -2.54 -2.15
N ASP A 70 9.69 -2.03 -3.36
CA ASP A 70 9.61 -2.82 -4.58
C ASP A 70 10.50 -4.07 -4.48
N SER A 71 10.07 -5.18 -5.10
CA SER A 71 10.68 -6.51 -5.00
C SER A 71 10.65 -7.19 -3.62
N LEU A 72 10.04 -6.57 -2.60
CA LEU A 72 9.77 -7.20 -1.29
C LEU A 72 8.36 -7.80 -1.17
N PHE A 73 7.45 -7.48 -2.09
CA PHE A 73 6.08 -8.01 -2.13
C PHE A 73 5.76 -8.63 -3.50
N PRO A 74 6.22 -9.88 -3.77
CA PRO A 74 6.09 -10.50 -5.10
C PRO A 74 4.70 -11.07 -5.39
N TRP A 75 3.73 -10.94 -4.48
CA TRP A 75 2.35 -11.39 -4.71
C TRP A 75 1.54 -10.39 -5.52
N ARG A 76 0.48 -10.88 -6.18
CA ARG A 76 -0.52 -10.02 -6.82
C ARG A 76 -1.22 -9.19 -5.74
N THR A 77 -1.37 -7.90 -5.99
CA THR A 77 -1.98 -6.92 -5.07
C THR A 77 -3.12 -6.19 -5.76
N GLU A 78 -3.91 -5.41 -5.02
CA GLU A 78 -4.96 -4.56 -5.57
C GLU A 78 -4.46 -3.64 -6.70
N MET A 79 -3.17 -3.26 -6.70
CA MET A 79 -2.58 -2.46 -7.79
C MET A 79 -2.64 -3.18 -9.14
N ASP A 80 -2.59 -4.51 -9.15
CA ASP A 80 -2.73 -5.30 -10.36
C ASP A 80 -4.18 -5.32 -10.84
N GLU A 81 -5.17 -5.43 -9.94
CA GLU A 81 -6.58 -5.23 -10.30
C GLU A 81 -6.86 -3.81 -10.83
N VAL A 82 -6.23 -2.77 -10.26
CA VAL A 82 -6.35 -1.38 -10.73
C VAL A 82 -5.74 -1.21 -12.11
N ARG A 83 -4.59 -1.84 -12.37
CA ARG A 83 -3.97 -1.84 -13.70
C ARG A 83 -4.86 -2.57 -14.71
N ASP A 84 -5.42 -3.71 -14.32
CA ASP A 84 -6.36 -4.46 -15.16
C ASP A 84 -7.61 -3.61 -15.47
N LEU A 85 -8.14 -2.88 -14.48
CA LEU A 85 -9.27 -1.95 -14.64
C LEU A 85 -8.96 -0.84 -15.65
N ALA A 86 -7.78 -0.21 -15.54
CA ALA A 86 -7.36 0.84 -16.47
C ALA A 86 -7.26 0.29 -17.90
N ALA A 87 -6.67 -0.90 -18.07
CA ALA A 87 -6.55 -1.58 -19.36
C ALA A 87 -7.91 -1.96 -19.98
N LEU A 88 -9.01 -1.97 -19.20
CA LEU A 88 -10.35 -2.21 -19.75
C LEU A 88 -10.83 -1.08 -20.68
N THR A 89 -10.30 0.12 -20.51
CA THR A 89 -10.65 1.27 -21.35
C THR A 89 -9.79 1.38 -22.60
N ASP A 90 -8.63 0.70 -22.64
CA ASP A 90 -7.72 0.70 -23.78
C ASP A 90 -8.40 0.19 -25.06
N GLY A 91 -8.37 0.99 -26.13
CA GLY A 91 -8.97 0.65 -27.42
C GLY A 91 -10.49 0.80 -27.49
N LEU A 92 -11.15 1.22 -26.40
CA LEU A 92 -12.52 1.74 -26.47
C LEU A 92 -12.47 3.22 -26.88
N TYR A 93 -13.43 3.64 -27.71
CA TYR A 93 -13.53 5.03 -28.18
C TYR A 93 -14.95 5.56 -28.04
N GLY A 94 -15.06 6.89 -27.91
CA GLY A 94 -16.34 7.59 -27.86
C GLY A 94 -17.25 7.10 -26.73
N GLN A 95 -18.52 6.85 -27.05
CA GLN A 95 -19.56 6.55 -26.07
C GLN A 95 -19.30 5.27 -25.27
N ASN A 96 -18.65 4.26 -25.85
CA ASN A 96 -18.41 2.99 -25.15
C ASN A 96 -17.35 3.14 -24.05
N ALA A 97 -16.28 3.88 -24.31
CA ALA A 97 -15.29 4.19 -23.27
C ALA A 97 -15.93 4.98 -22.12
N GLN A 98 -16.73 6.00 -22.46
CA GLN A 98 -17.42 6.83 -21.48
C GLN A 98 -18.37 6.02 -20.59
N LYS A 99 -19.21 5.14 -21.18
CA LYS A 99 -20.12 4.28 -20.42
C LYS A 99 -19.39 3.41 -19.39
N LEU A 100 -18.25 2.83 -19.77
CA LEU A 100 -17.48 1.99 -18.86
C LEU A 100 -16.86 2.79 -17.72
N VAL A 101 -16.30 3.97 -18.02
CA VAL A 101 -15.74 4.87 -17.00
C VAL A 101 -16.82 5.37 -16.04
N GLU A 102 -17.98 5.77 -16.55
CA GLU A 102 -19.11 6.21 -15.71
C GLU A 102 -19.65 5.08 -14.84
N PHE A 103 -19.75 3.86 -15.38
CA PHE A 103 -20.09 2.68 -14.58
C PHE A 103 -19.12 2.46 -13.43
N GLN A 104 -17.82 2.55 -13.70
CA GLN A 104 -16.78 2.40 -12.68
C GLN A 104 -16.88 3.49 -11.62
N ASP A 105 -17.06 4.75 -12.01
CA ASP A 105 -17.23 5.87 -11.07
C ASP A 105 -18.47 5.71 -10.18
N ILE A 106 -19.61 5.30 -10.76
CA ILE A 106 -20.84 5.05 -10.02
C ILE A 106 -20.60 3.98 -8.95
N TYR A 107 -19.97 2.86 -9.33
CA TYR A 107 -19.66 1.79 -8.39
C TYR A 107 -18.74 2.28 -7.27
N ILE A 108 -17.62 2.95 -7.61
CA ILE A 108 -16.66 3.46 -6.63
C ILE A 108 -17.35 4.39 -5.64
N ARG A 109 -18.10 5.38 -6.16
CA ARG A 109 -18.79 6.39 -5.34
C ARG A 109 -19.75 5.76 -4.33
N ASP A 110 -20.58 4.82 -4.75
CA ASP A 110 -21.54 4.14 -3.86
C ASP A 110 -20.83 3.22 -2.85
N THR A 111 -19.77 2.57 -3.29
CA THR A 111 -19.06 1.55 -2.51
C THR A 111 -18.21 2.15 -1.39
N VAL A 112 -17.60 3.32 -1.60
CA VAL A 112 -16.80 4.04 -0.57
C VAL A 112 -17.61 4.32 0.69
N GLU A 113 -18.91 4.61 0.55
CA GLU A 113 -19.79 4.94 1.67
C GLU A 113 -20.33 3.69 2.39
N THR A 114 -20.08 2.49 1.86
CA THR A 114 -20.57 1.22 2.41
C THR A 114 -19.77 0.78 3.63
N ARG A 115 -20.46 0.39 4.70
CA ARG A 115 -19.82 -0.13 5.92
C ARG A 115 -19.25 -1.56 5.72
N PRO A 116 -18.15 -1.92 6.41
CA PRO A 116 -17.33 -1.06 7.28
C PRO A 116 -16.50 -0.05 6.46
N TRP A 117 -16.41 1.18 6.95
CA TRP A 117 -15.72 2.25 6.23
C TRP A 117 -14.20 2.08 6.27
N MET A 118 -13.57 2.15 5.10
CA MET A 118 -12.11 2.28 4.98
C MET A 118 -11.67 3.74 4.86
N MET A 119 -12.56 4.60 4.34
CA MET A 119 -12.34 6.04 4.23
C MET A 119 -12.09 6.68 5.59
N GLY A 120 -10.92 7.29 5.75
CA GLY A 120 -10.49 7.91 7.01
C GLY A 120 -10.27 6.92 8.16
N ALA A 121 -10.33 5.60 7.91
CA ALA A 121 -10.12 4.61 8.95
C ALA A 121 -8.64 4.56 9.37
N PRO A 122 -8.34 4.58 10.69
CA PRO A 122 -6.97 4.42 11.16
C PRO A 122 -6.45 3.01 10.84
N LEU A 123 -5.13 2.85 10.85
CA LEU A 123 -4.46 1.60 10.48
C LEU A 123 -5.02 0.38 11.23
N GLY A 124 -5.24 0.48 12.55
CA GLY A 124 -5.76 -0.64 13.34
C GLY A 124 -7.14 -1.11 12.89
N ILE A 125 -8.03 -0.18 12.54
CA ILE A 125 -9.36 -0.50 11.99
C ILE A 125 -9.23 -1.14 10.61
N ARG A 126 -8.33 -0.64 9.74
CA ARG A 126 -8.08 -1.25 8.43
C ARG A 126 -7.59 -2.70 8.57
N ILE A 127 -6.63 -2.95 9.45
CA ILE A 127 -6.14 -4.31 9.74
C ILE A 127 -7.29 -5.20 10.22
N HIS A 128 -8.12 -4.71 11.15
CA HIS A 128 -9.27 -5.44 11.66
C HIS A 128 -10.27 -5.80 10.55
N VAL A 129 -10.67 -4.83 9.73
CA VAL A 129 -11.62 -5.02 8.63
C VAL A 129 -11.09 -6.04 7.63
N LEU A 130 -9.83 -5.89 7.22
CA LEU A 130 -9.17 -6.82 6.29
C LEU A 130 -9.11 -8.23 6.86
N ARG A 131 -8.75 -8.37 8.14
CA ARG A 131 -8.74 -9.69 8.82
C ARG A 131 -10.11 -10.35 8.79
N MET A 132 -11.16 -9.61 9.12
CA MET A 132 -12.53 -10.12 9.15
C MET A 132 -13.02 -10.48 7.73
N GLU A 133 -12.71 -9.67 6.71
CA GLU A 133 -13.03 -9.98 5.31
C GLU A 133 -12.35 -11.25 4.81
N SER A 134 -11.10 -11.48 5.21
CA SER A 134 -10.36 -12.69 4.88
C SER A 134 -10.79 -13.91 5.71
N GLY A 135 -11.77 -13.78 6.61
CA GLY A 135 -12.26 -14.88 7.45
C GLY A 135 -11.23 -15.36 8.49
N MET A 136 -10.23 -14.55 8.81
CA MET A 136 -9.16 -14.92 9.74
C MET A 136 -9.51 -14.57 11.19
N ASN A 137 -9.20 -15.47 12.12
CA ASN A 137 -9.15 -15.10 13.54
C ASN A 137 -7.82 -14.40 13.88
N ILE A 138 -7.77 -13.75 15.03
CA ILE A 138 -6.60 -12.95 15.44
C ILE A 138 -5.34 -13.81 15.61
N ASP A 139 -5.48 -15.05 16.08
CA ASP A 139 -4.38 -15.99 16.29
C ASP A 139 -3.74 -16.43 14.97
N MET A 140 -4.57 -16.66 13.95
CA MET A 140 -4.13 -17.01 12.60
C MET A 140 -3.34 -15.85 11.97
N LEU A 141 -3.87 -14.62 12.04
CA LEU A 141 -3.18 -13.45 11.49
C LEU A 141 -1.86 -13.18 12.23
N ALA A 142 -1.86 -13.26 13.57
CA ALA A 142 -0.65 -13.10 14.36
C ALA A 142 0.44 -14.11 13.95
N LYS A 143 0.06 -15.38 13.72
CA LYS A 143 0.96 -16.42 13.24
C LYS A 143 1.51 -16.12 11.84
N LEU A 144 0.66 -15.69 10.90
CA LEU A 144 1.08 -15.29 9.55
C LEU A 144 2.05 -14.10 9.59
N CYS A 145 1.81 -13.15 10.48
CA CYS A 145 2.65 -11.98 10.65
C CYS A 145 3.88 -12.19 11.56
N MET A 146 4.09 -13.42 12.05
CA MET A 146 5.20 -13.77 12.94
C MET A 146 5.28 -12.90 14.22
N VAL A 147 4.12 -12.53 14.76
CA VAL A 147 3.99 -11.75 16.01
C VAL A 147 3.12 -12.48 17.02
N SER A 148 3.13 -12.01 18.28
CA SER A 148 2.23 -12.56 19.29
C SER A 148 0.79 -12.11 19.05
N ARG A 149 -0.18 -12.88 19.55
CA ARG A 149 -1.60 -12.50 19.56
C ARG A 149 -1.83 -11.12 20.19
N ALA A 150 -1.15 -10.85 21.31
CA ALA A 150 -1.23 -9.56 22.01
C ALA A 150 -0.66 -8.42 21.14
N THR A 151 0.41 -8.69 20.38
CA THR A 151 1.00 -7.76 19.41
C THR A 151 0.01 -7.40 18.32
N MET A 152 -0.63 -8.41 17.72
CA MET A 152 -1.64 -8.20 16.68
C MET A 152 -2.86 -7.42 17.22
N GLN A 153 -3.29 -7.72 18.44
CA GLN A 153 -4.36 -6.98 19.11
C GLN A 153 -3.98 -5.52 19.38
N GLY A 154 -2.73 -5.27 19.77
CA GLY A 154 -2.17 -3.93 19.89
C GLY A 154 -2.20 -3.15 18.59
N TYR A 155 -1.91 -3.79 17.45
CA TYR A 155 -2.06 -3.17 16.13
C TYR A 155 -3.51 -2.81 15.82
N GLU A 156 -4.46 -3.74 15.98
CA GLU A 156 -5.89 -3.49 15.68
C GLU A 156 -6.50 -2.41 16.59
N SER A 157 -6.08 -2.36 17.85
CA SER A 157 -6.50 -1.33 18.81
C SER A 157 -5.76 0.00 18.68
N SER A 158 -4.83 0.12 17.73
CA SER A 158 -3.97 1.31 17.55
C SER A 158 -3.15 1.67 18.79
N GLN A 159 -2.80 0.67 19.62
CA GLN A 159 -1.98 0.86 20.82
C GLN A 159 -0.51 1.15 20.48
N TYR A 160 0.00 0.54 19.41
CA TYR A 160 1.33 0.80 18.86
C TYR A 160 1.38 0.43 17.38
N ASP A 161 2.31 1.05 16.66
CA ASP A 161 2.50 0.85 15.23
C ASP A 161 3.25 -0.46 14.91
N PRO A 162 2.94 -1.11 13.78
CA PRO A 162 3.72 -2.25 13.31
C PRO A 162 5.12 -1.82 12.86
N THR A 163 6.08 -2.74 12.95
CA THR A 163 7.40 -2.59 12.31
C THR A 163 7.26 -2.75 10.80
N LEU A 164 8.24 -2.30 10.02
CA LEU A 164 8.21 -2.52 8.56
C LEU A 164 8.14 -3.99 8.14
N PRO A 165 8.89 -4.93 8.78
CA PRO A 165 8.66 -6.35 8.55
C PRO A 165 7.21 -6.80 8.81
N ALA A 166 6.61 -6.36 9.91
CA ALA A 166 5.21 -6.69 10.23
C ALA A 166 4.23 -6.09 9.20
N VAL A 167 4.49 -4.88 8.69
CA VAL A 167 3.71 -4.29 7.58
C VAL A 167 3.77 -5.18 6.34
N LEU A 168 4.95 -5.66 5.94
CA LEU A 168 5.07 -6.54 4.78
C LEU A 168 4.34 -7.87 4.99
N HIS A 169 4.41 -8.47 6.18
CA HIS A 169 3.65 -9.69 6.43
C HIS A 169 2.14 -9.47 6.49
N LEU A 170 1.66 -8.31 6.97
CA LEU A 170 0.25 -7.93 6.88
C LEU A 170 -0.17 -7.81 5.41
N CYS A 171 0.67 -7.15 4.59
CA CYS A 171 0.42 -7.01 3.16
C CYS A 171 0.35 -8.36 2.44
N GLU A 172 1.27 -9.28 2.79
CA GLU A 172 1.29 -10.65 2.27
C GLU A 172 0.03 -11.42 2.66
N ALA A 173 -0.34 -11.38 3.95
CA ALA A 173 -1.51 -12.10 4.46
C ALA A 173 -2.83 -11.64 3.83
N PHE A 174 -2.92 -10.36 3.44
CA PHE A 174 -4.13 -9.79 2.83
C PHE A 174 -4.06 -9.69 1.31
N HIS A 175 -2.94 -10.05 0.67
CA HIS A 175 -2.68 -9.86 -0.76
C HIS A 175 -2.91 -8.40 -1.21
N ILE A 176 -2.33 -7.46 -0.46
CA ILE A 176 -2.40 -6.02 -0.74
C ILE A 176 -1.02 -5.40 -0.87
N SER A 177 -0.92 -4.19 -1.42
CA SER A 177 0.32 -3.43 -1.47
C SER A 177 0.58 -2.65 -0.17
N PRO A 178 1.86 -2.34 0.14
CA PRO A 178 2.20 -1.44 1.24
C PRO A 178 1.51 -0.07 1.18
N GLU A 179 1.35 0.49 -0.01
CA GLU A 179 0.66 1.76 -0.19
C GLU A 179 -0.81 1.69 0.23
N TYR A 180 -1.52 0.61 -0.13
CA TYR A 180 -2.91 0.41 0.27
C TYR A 180 -3.07 0.35 1.79
N LEU A 181 -2.22 -0.44 2.46
CA LEU A 181 -2.31 -0.61 3.90
C LEU A 181 -2.00 0.70 4.64
N LEU A 182 -0.99 1.44 4.16
CA LEU A 182 -0.49 2.67 4.78
C LEU A 182 -1.20 3.94 4.32
N ALA A 183 -2.17 3.85 3.40
CA ALA A 183 -2.89 4.99 2.83
C ALA A 183 -3.34 6.07 3.85
N PRO A 184 -3.84 5.74 5.07
CA PRO A 184 -4.22 6.76 6.05
C PRO A 184 -3.11 7.70 6.50
N PHE A 185 -1.85 7.32 6.32
CA PHE A 185 -0.68 8.13 6.70
C PHE A 185 -0.02 8.84 5.52
N LEU A 186 -0.50 8.59 4.29
CA LEU A 186 0.11 9.11 3.08
C LEU A 186 -0.59 10.39 2.63
N GLN A 187 0.19 11.42 2.30
CA GLN A 187 -0.34 12.67 1.75
C GLN A 187 -0.68 12.55 0.26
N LYS A 188 -0.07 11.60 -0.43
CA LYS A 188 -0.29 11.35 -1.86
C LYS A 188 -0.25 9.86 -2.14
N LEU A 189 -1.19 9.43 -2.97
CA LEU A 189 -1.32 8.08 -3.47
C LEU A 189 -0.93 8.03 -4.95
N SER A 190 -0.40 6.89 -5.40
CA SER A 190 -0.03 6.57 -6.78
C SER A 190 -1.20 6.03 -7.61
N TYR A 191 -2.33 5.75 -6.96
CA TYR A 191 -3.56 5.34 -7.63
C TYR A 191 -4.05 6.43 -8.60
N PRO A 192 -4.55 6.05 -9.81
CA PRO A 192 -5.22 6.97 -10.71
C PRO A 192 -6.44 7.65 -10.06
N ASP A 193 -7.14 6.91 -9.21
CA ASP A 193 -8.23 7.39 -8.37
C ASP A 193 -7.97 7.02 -6.91
N ALA A 194 -7.75 8.03 -6.07
CA ALA A 194 -7.43 7.84 -4.65
C ALA A 194 -8.54 7.12 -3.87
N ARG A 195 -9.81 7.20 -4.32
CA ARG A 195 -10.95 6.52 -3.70
C ARG A 195 -10.80 5.01 -3.70
N ILE A 196 -9.98 4.46 -4.59
CA ILE A 196 -9.69 3.02 -4.65
C ILE A 196 -9.06 2.52 -3.34
N ALA A 197 -8.21 3.33 -2.69
CA ALA A 197 -7.64 2.98 -1.39
C ALA A 197 -8.69 2.91 -0.27
N ASP A 198 -9.91 3.41 -0.51
CA ASP A 198 -11.06 3.35 0.39
C ASP A 198 -12.05 2.24 0.03
N LEU A 199 -11.78 1.46 -1.02
CA LEU A 199 -12.49 0.21 -1.30
C LEU A 199 -11.75 -0.95 -0.66
N ARG A 200 -12.47 -1.90 -0.09
CA ARG A 200 -11.90 -3.18 0.39
C ARG A 200 -11.41 -4.03 -0.80
N PRO A 201 -10.38 -4.88 -0.67
CA PRO A 201 -9.84 -5.64 -1.80
C PRO A 201 -10.89 -6.47 -2.55
N ARG A 202 -11.86 -7.04 -1.82
CA ARG A 202 -12.99 -7.77 -2.42
C ARG A 202 -13.89 -6.87 -3.29
N GLN A 203 -14.09 -5.62 -2.89
CA GLN A 203 -14.85 -4.64 -3.68
C GLN A 203 -14.10 -4.25 -4.96
N ILE A 204 -12.78 -4.05 -4.89
CA ILE A 204 -11.95 -3.77 -6.08
C ILE A 204 -12.02 -4.94 -7.07
N LYS A 205 -11.90 -6.18 -6.58
CA LYS A 205 -12.06 -7.37 -7.42
C LYS A 205 -13.45 -7.47 -8.05
N THR A 206 -14.50 -7.15 -7.29
CA THR A 206 -15.88 -7.15 -7.79
C THR A 206 -16.07 -6.11 -8.89
N LEU A 207 -15.54 -4.89 -8.69
CA LEU A 207 -15.54 -3.84 -9.70
C LEU A 207 -14.86 -4.30 -11.00
N LEU A 208 -13.71 -4.96 -10.90
CA LEU A 208 -13.00 -5.50 -12.05
C LEU A 208 -13.82 -6.54 -12.82
N GLU A 209 -14.43 -7.50 -12.12
CA GLU A 209 -15.26 -8.53 -12.77
C GLU A 209 -16.52 -7.94 -13.44
N LEU A 210 -17.19 -7.00 -12.77
CA LEU A 210 -18.34 -6.31 -13.36
C LEU A 210 -17.93 -5.46 -14.58
N SER A 211 -16.78 -4.79 -14.50
CA SER A 211 -16.24 -4.00 -15.62
C SER A 211 -15.86 -4.89 -16.81
N ARG A 212 -15.28 -6.08 -16.57
CA ARG A 212 -14.98 -7.07 -17.61
C ARG A 212 -16.26 -7.53 -18.30
N TYR A 213 -17.28 -7.87 -17.52
CA TYR A 213 -18.58 -8.25 -18.05
C TYR A 213 -19.16 -7.12 -18.91
N MET A 214 -19.18 -5.89 -18.41
CA MET A 214 -19.70 -4.75 -19.16
C MET A 214 -18.92 -4.52 -20.45
N ARG A 215 -17.57 -4.54 -20.41
CA ARG A 215 -16.72 -4.37 -21.59
C ARG A 215 -17.05 -5.36 -22.70
N ASN A 216 -17.29 -6.62 -22.35
CA ASN A 216 -17.63 -7.67 -23.34
C ASN A 216 -19.02 -7.48 -23.98
N ASN A 217 -19.84 -6.56 -23.45
CA ASN A 217 -21.19 -6.27 -23.91
C ASN A 217 -21.34 -4.84 -24.50
N LEU A 218 -20.23 -4.12 -24.72
CA LEU A 218 -20.18 -2.80 -25.35
C LEU A 218 -19.78 -2.89 -26.83
#